data_AF-A0A962ZCE0-F1
#
_entry.id   AF-A0A962ZCE0-F1
#
_cell.length_a   1.000
_cell.length_b   1.000
_cell.length_c   1.000
_cell.angle_alpha   90.00
_cell.angle_beta   90.00
_cell.angle_gamma   90.00
#
_symmetry.space_group_name_H-M   'P 1'
#
loop_
_entity.id
_entity.type
_entity.pdbx_description
1 polymer ?
#
loop_
_entity_poly.entity_id
_entity_poly.type
_entity_poly.pdbx_seq_one_letter_code
_entity_poly.pdbx_strand_id
1 'polypeptide(L)' 'GGQALIPHTLDKLRRILPLARECGIDLEVDGGINAGTALAAVDAGADVLVAGSAIFGAKDYADAIRSLRAEAMA' A
#
# COMPACT_ATOMS: atom_id res chain seq x y z
N GLY A 1 14.25 -6.94 -0.65
CA GLY A 1 12.86 -6.58 -0.31
C GLY A 1 12.28 -7.60 0.63
N GLY A 2 11.37 -7.23 1.53
CA GLY A 2 10.80 -8.15 2.53
C GLY A 2 10.62 -7.57 3.94
N GLN A 3 10.85 -6.26 4.11
CA GLN A 3 10.57 -5.56 5.35
C GLN A 3 9.06 -5.48 5.58
N ALA A 4 8.63 -5.66 6.84
CA ALA A 4 7.24 -5.50 7.24
C ALA A 4 6.81 -4.03 7.17
N LEU A 5 5.51 -3.78 7.03
CA LEU A 5 4.95 -2.44 7.14
C LEU A 5 5.24 -1.91 8.56
N ILE A 6 5.75 -0.68 8.65
CA ILE A 6 5.99 -0.01 9.93
C ILE A 6 4.71 0.77 10.30
N PRO A 7 3.93 0.37 11.32
CA PRO A 7 2.59 0.93 11.53
C PRO A 7 2.53 2.47 11.62
N HIS A 8 3.53 3.09 12.23
CA HIS A 8 3.58 4.56 12.38
C HIS A 8 3.76 5.32 11.05
N THR A 9 4.12 4.66 9.94
CA THR A 9 4.17 5.32 8.63
C THR A 9 2.77 5.68 8.12
N LEU A 10 1.75 4.92 8.50
CA LEU A 10 0.36 5.21 8.17
C LEU A 10 -0.12 6.52 8.85
N ASP A 11 0.35 6.78 10.07
CA ASP A 11 0.03 8.05 10.76
C ASP A 11 0.65 9.25 10.03
N LYS A 12 1.85 9.10 9.48
CA LYS A 12 2.47 10.14 8.65
C LYS A 12 1.64 10.41 7.39
N LEU A 13 1.12 9.35 6.77
CA LEU A 13 0.25 9.44 5.59
C LEU A 13 -1.01 10.24 5.91
N ARG A 14 -1.71 9.90 7.00
CA ARG A 14 -2.91 10.61 7.45
C ARG A 14 -2.65 12.09 7.73
N ARG A 15 -1.48 12.41 8.28
CA ARG A 15 -1.08 13.80 8.59
C ARG A 15 -0.82 14.65 7.35
N ILE A 16 -0.27 14.06 6.28
CA ILE A 16 0.03 14.79 5.04
C ILE A 16 -1.12 14.77 4.04
N LEU A 17 -2.09 13.87 4.21
CA LEU A 17 -3.24 13.71 3.31
C LEU A 17 -3.96 15.03 2.98
N PRO A 18 -4.30 15.93 3.93
CA PRO A 18 -4.97 17.18 3.58
C PRO A 18 -4.15 18.06 2.62
N LEU A 19 -2.84 18.17 2.87
CA LEU A 19 -1.92 18.92 2.02
C LEU A 19 -1.77 18.26 0.65
N ALA A 20 -1.67 16.93 0.60
CA ALA A 20 -1.60 16.20 -0.65
C ALA A 20 -2.84 16.43 -1.53
N ARG A 21 -4.02 16.46 -0.90
CA ARG A 21 -5.28 16.76 -1.60
C ARG A 21 -5.38 18.21 -2.05
N GLU A 22 -4.88 19.17 -1.26
CA GLU A 22 -4.80 20.58 -1.66
C GLU A 22 -3.86 20.78 -2.87
N CYS A 23 -2.71 20.08 -2.87
CA CYS A 23 -1.75 20.14 -3.97
C CYS A 23 -2.13 19.26 -5.18
N GLY A 24 -3.15 18.41 -5.06
CA GLY A 24 -3.54 17.47 -6.12
C GLY A 24 -2.47 16.44 -6.46
N ILE A 25 -1.75 15.93 -5.45
CA ILE A 25 -0.70 14.92 -5.62
C ILE A 25 -1.11 13.57 -5.05
N ASP A 26 -0.59 12.50 -5.64
CA ASP A 26 -0.77 11.13 -5.18
C ASP A 26 0.16 10.79 -4.02
N LEU A 27 -0.34 10.00 -3.07
CA LEU A 27 0.45 9.45 -1.98
C LEU A 27 0.80 7.98 -2.27
N GLU A 28 2.09 7.69 -2.30
CA GLU A 28 2.63 6.35 -2.52
C GLU A 28 3.14 5.72 -1.22
N VAL A 29 2.87 4.43 -1.03
CA VAL A 29 3.46 3.62 0.04
C VAL A 29 4.34 2.51 -0.55
N ASP A 30 5.65 2.65 -0.34
CA ASP A 30 6.66 1.63 -0.65
C ASP A 30 7.23 1.00 0.62
N GLY A 31 7.10 -0.32 0.72
CA GLY A 31 7.58 -1.13 1.83
C GLY A 31 6.46 -1.83 2.60
N GLY A 32 6.54 -3.16 2.68
CA GLY A 32 5.63 -3.95 3.51
C GLY A 32 4.21 -4.13 2.97
N ILE A 33 3.95 -3.75 1.71
CA ILE A 33 2.65 -3.97 1.05
C ILE A 33 2.48 -5.44 0.65
N ASN A 34 1.37 -6.03 1.09
CA ASN A 34 0.86 -7.34 0.73
C ASN A 34 -0.67 -7.37 0.95
N ALA A 35 -1.31 -8.51 0.70
CA ALA A 35 -2.76 -8.68 0.86
C ALA A 35 -3.28 -8.23 2.24
N GLY A 36 -2.55 -8.50 3.33
CA GLY A 36 -2.96 -8.12 4.69
C GLY A 36 -2.65 -6.68 5.10
N THR A 37 -1.91 -5.91 4.28
CA THR A 37 -1.52 -4.52 4.60
C THR A 37 -2.04 -3.50 3.60
N ALA A 38 -2.54 -3.95 2.45
CA ALA A 38 -3.02 -3.06 1.37
C ALA A 38 -4.17 -2.17 1.83
N LEU A 39 -5.21 -2.74 2.44
CA LEU A 39 -6.37 -1.98 2.92
C LEU A 39 -5.96 -0.89 3.92
N ALA A 40 -5.10 -1.22 4.89
CA ALA A 40 -4.65 -0.26 5.88
C ALA A 40 -3.87 0.92 5.28
N ALA A 41 -3.13 0.70 4.18
CA ALA A 41 -2.45 1.77 3.45
C ALA A 41 -3.45 2.65 2.69
N VAL A 42 -4.44 2.06 2.02
CA VAL A 42 -5.52 2.78 1.33
C VAL A 42 -6.34 3.60 2.32
N ASP A 43 -6.76 3.01 3.44
CA ASP A 43 -7.48 3.70 4.52
C ASP A 43 -6.68 4.86 5.14
N ALA A 44 -5.35 4.80 5.10
CA ALA A 44 -4.48 5.87 5.55
C ALA A 44 -4.34 7.01 4.51
N GLY A 45 -4.88 6.83 3.30
CA GLY A 45 -4.90 7.82 2.22
C GLY A 45 -3.95 7.54 1.06
N ALA A 46 -3.40 6.33 0.94
CA ALA A 46 -2.53 5.95 -0.17
C ALA A 46 -3.33 5.83 -1.48
N ASP A 47 -2.80 6.42 -2.54
CA ASP A 47 -3.32 6.29 -3.91
C ASP A 47 -2.53 5.22 -4.68
N VAL A 48 -1.26 5.04 -4.35
CA VAL A 48 -0.34 4.10 -5.01
C VAL A 48 0.30 3.16 -3.99
N LEU A 49 0.31 1.86 -4.30
CA LEU A 49 0.91 0.83 -3.46
C LEU A 49 2.04 0.11 -4.21
N VAL A 50 3.23 0.03 -3.61
CA VAL A 50 4.37 -0.69 -4.18
C VAL A 50 4.57 -2.03 -3.47
N ALA A 51 4.33 -3.11 -4.20
CA ALA A 51 4.42 -4.49 -3.70
C ALA A 51 5.52 -5.28 -4.43
N GLY A 52 6.72 -5.33 -3.84
CA GLY A 52 7.84 -6.11 -4.38
C GLY A 52 7.79 -7.59 -4.01
N SER A 53 8.18 -7.91 -2.77
CA SER A 53 8.31 -9.31 -2.31
C SER A 53 6.99 -10.07 -2.29
N ALA A 54 5.86 -9.38 -2.08
CA ALA A 54 4.53 -10.01 -2.12
C ALA A 54 4.16 -10.51 -3.52
N ILE A 55 4.63 -9.87 -4.59
CA ILE A 55 4.37 -10.29 -5.97
C ILE A 55 5.48 -11.23 -6.46
N PHE A 56 6.73 -10.78 -6.44
CA PHE A 56 7.85 -11.53 -7.01
C PHE A 56 8.27 -12.75 -6.17
N GLY A 57 7.84 -12.83 -4.91
CA GLY A 57 8.00 -14.02 -4.08
C GLY A 57 6.90 -15.07 -4.26
N ALA A 58 5.83 -14.75 -4.98
CA ALA A 58 4.71 -15.66 -5.19
C ALA A 58 5.01 -16.67 -6.30
N LYS A 59 4.43 -17.87 -6.20
CA LYS A 59 4.49 -18.88 -7.26
C LYS A 59 3.69 -18.47 -8.51
N ASP A 60 2.60 -17.73 -8.31
CA ASP A 60 1.75 -17.19 -9.36
C ASP A 60 1.60 -15.67 -9.16
N TYR A 61 2.23 -14.90 -10.05
CA TYR A 61 2.19 -13.44 -9.98
C TYR A 61 0.80 -12.89 -10.29
N ALA A 62 0.07 -13.52 -11.20
CA ALA A 62 -1.26 -13.05 -11.58
C ALA A 62 -2.22 -13.21 -10.39
N ASP A 63 -2.09 -14.30 -9.63
CA ASP A 63 -2.87 -14.51 -8.42
C ASP A 63 -2.52 -13.56 -7.28
N ALA A 64 -1.22 -13.32 -7.06
CA ALA A 64 -0.76 -12.35 -6.06
C ALA A 64 -1.27 -10.94 -6.36
N ILE A 65 -1.24 -10.51 -7.64
CA ILE A 65 -1.76 -9.20 -8.07
C ILE A 65 -3.27 -9.13 -7.88
N ARG A 66 -4.02 -10.18 -8.25
CA ARG A 66 -5.49 -10.20 -8.06
C ARG A 66 -5.86 -10.10 -6.59
N SER A 67 -5.23 -10.90 -5.74
CA SER A 67 -5.48 -10.89 -4.30
C SER A 67 -5.14 -9.54 -3.68
N LEU A 68 -3.98 -8.96 -4.03
CA LEU A 68 -3.60 -7.63 -3.54
C LEU A 68 -4.62 -6.55 -3.92
N ARG A 69 -5.10 -6.58 -5.17
CA ARG A 69 -6.12 -5.63 -5.65
C ARG A 69 -7.46 -5.84 -4.94
N ALA A 70 -7.89 -7.08 -4.75
CA ALA A 70 -9.14 -7.39 -4.07
C ALA A 70 -9.15 -6.83 -2.64
N GLU A 71 -8.08 -7.06 -1.88
CA GLU A 71 -7.95 -6.55 -0.50
C GLU A 71 -7.82 -5.02 -0.45
N ALA A 72 -7.14 -4.40 -1.42
CA ALA A 72 -7.04 -2.94 -1.50
C ALA A 72 -8.38 -2.23 -1.77
N MET A 73 -9.39 -2.96 -2.22
CA MET A 73 -10.72 -2.44 -2.60
C MET A 73 -11.86 -3.01 -1.73
N ALA A 74 -11.53 -3.75 -0.68
CA ALA A 74 -12.48 -4.38 0.24
C ALA A 74 -13.04 -3.38 1.26
#